data_AF-R9GSC6-F1
#
_entry.id   AF-R9GSC6-F1
#
_cell.length_a   1.000
_cell.length_b   1.000
_cell.length_c   1.000
_cell.angle_alpha   90.00
_cell.angle_beta   90.00
_cell.angle_gamma   90.00
#
_symmetry.space_group_name_H-M   'P 1'
#
loop_
_entity.id
_entity.type
_entity.pdbx_description
1 polymer ?
#
loop_
_entity_poly.entity_id
_entity_poly.type
_entity_poly.pdbx_seq_one_letter_code
_entity_poly.pdbx_strand_id
1 'polypeptide(L)'
;MTNEAHFEAIYNEHKNIVFNMCLHYVLNAEDAQDITQEVFVKVYQKYHQYDTASASLKTWICSIAINQCLDFLKAKKQKKIWVSKPFVP
;
A
#
# COMPACT_ATOMS: atom_id res chain seq x y z
N MET A 1 2.53 -6.00 26.51
CA MET A 1 2.64 -6.50 25.11
C MET A 1 3.53 -5.52 24.37
N THR A 2 4.61 -5.97 23.73
CA THR A 2 5.52 -5.09 22.98
C THR A 2 4.81 -4.56 21.73
N ASN A 3 5.21 -3.37 21.24
CA ASN A 3 4.63 -2.77 20.02
C ASN A 3 4.69 -3.70 18.80
N GLU A 4 5.69 -4.59 18.77
CA GLU A 4 5.93 -5.57 17.72
C GLU A 4 4.82 -6.64 17.66
N ALA A 5 4.47 -7.25 18.80
CA ALA A 5 3.44 -8.28 18.87
C ALA A 5 2.05 -7.75 18.51
N HIS A 6 1.77 -6.48 18.87
CA HIS A 6 0.52 -5.82 18.50
C HIS A 6 0.45 -5.55 16.99
N PHE A 7 1.55 -5.07 16.40
CA PHE A 7 1.62 -4.85 14.96
C PHE A 7 1.54 -6.16 14.16
N GLU A 8 2.16 -7.23 14.64
CA GLU A 8 2.09 -8.55 14.01
C GLU A 8 0.64 -9.07 13.94
N ALA A 9 -0.17 -8.85 14.98
CA ALA A 9 -1.58 -9.18 14.96
C ALA A 9 -2.35 -8.40 13.88
N ILE A 10 -2.11 -7.07 13.80
CA ILE A 10 -2.71 -6.20 12.77
C ILE A 10 -2.31 -6.68 11.38
N TYR A 11 -1.02 -6.95 11.17
CA TYR A 11 -0.49 -7.45 9.90
C TYR A 11 -1.17 -8.75 9.50
N ASN A 12 -1.21 -9.74 10.39
CA ASN A 12 -1.78 -11.04 10.09
C ASN A 12 -3.29 -10.98 9.79
N GLU A 13 -4.03 -10.10 10.46
CA GLU A 13 -5.46 -9.90 10.22
C GLU A 13 -5.73 -9.21 8.87
N HIS A 14 -4.90 -8.24 8.48
CA HIS A 14 -5.20 -7.35 7.34
C HIS A 14 -4.42 -7.66 6.07
N LYS A 15 -3.33 -8.45 6.12
CA LYS A 15 -2.44 -8.67 4.97
C LYS A 15 -3.17 -9.23 3.74
N ASN A 16 -4.08 -10.18 3.94
CA ASN A 16 -4.77 -10.83 2.84
C ASN A 16 -5.75 -9.88 2.13
N ILE A 17 -6.47 -9.05 2.89
CA ILE A 17 -7.40 -8.09 2.29
C ILE A 17 -6.66 -6.97 1.57
N VAL A 18 -5.55 -6.50 2.13
CA VAL A 18 -4.68 -5.49 1.49
C VAL A 18 -4.08 -6.05 0.21
N PHE A 19 -3.50 -7.25 0.26
CA PHE A 19 -2.92 -7.89 -0.92
C PHE A 19 -3.94 -8.07 -2.05
N ASN A 20 -5.12 -8.61 -1.73
CA ASN A 20 -6.18 -8.80 -2.73
C ASN A 20 -6.62 -7.46 -3.32
N MET A 21 -6.78 -6.42 -2.48
CA MET A 21 -7.09 -5.07 -2.96
C MET A 21 -6.00 -4.56 -3.90
N CYS A 22 -4.72 -4.63 -3.52
CA CYS A 22 -3.62 -4.21 -4.37
C CYS A 22 -3.59 -4.97 -5.70
N LEU A 23 -3.80 -6.30 -5.66
CA LEU A 23 -3.87 -7.14 -6.84
C LEU A 23 -4.99 -6.71 -7.80
N HIS A 24 -6.16 -6.35 -7.29
CA HIS A 24 -7.26 -5.83 -8.11
C HIS A 24 -6.91 -4.50 -8.79
N TYR A 25 -6.06 -3.66 -8.19
CA TYR A 25 -5.66 -2.38 -8.77
C TYR A 25 -4.53 -2.51 -9.79
N VAL A 26 -3.50 -3.31 -9.51
CA VAL A 26 -2.28 -3.36 -10.35
C VAL A 26 -2.23 -4.54 -11.30
N LEU A 27 -3.10 -5.54 -11.12
CA LEU A 27 -3.23 -6.73 -11.97
C LEU A 27 -1.90 -7.49 -12.18
N ASN A 28 -1.01 -7.42 -11.20
CA ASN A 28 0.28 -8.10 -11.17
C ASN A 28 0.58 -8.49 -9.72
N ALA A 29 0.92 -9.77 -9.50
CA ALA A 29 1.10 -10.30 -8.16
C ALA A 29 2.37 -9.80 -7.46
N GLU A 30 3.46 -9.61 -8.21
CA GLU A 30 4.73 -9.08 -7.70
C GLU A 30 4.57 -7.62 -7.27
N ASP A 31 4.04 -6.78 -8.16
CA ASP A 31 3.72 -5.38 -7.85
C ASP A 31 2.76 -5.27 -6.65
N ALA A 32 1.76 -6.15 -6.56
CA ALA A 32 0.81 -6.16 -5.45
C ALA A 32 1.46 -6.55 -4.12
N GLN A 33 2.40 -7.51 -4.14
CA GLN A 33 3.15 -7.93 -2.97
C GLN A 33 4.07 -6.80 -2.47
N ASP A 34 4.76 -6.11 -3.38
CA ASP A 34 5.63 -4.98 -3.04
C ASP A 34 4.83 -3.82 -2.44
N ILE A 35 3.71 -3.45 -3.09
CA ILE A 35 2.81 -2.41 -2.58
C ILE A 35 2.26 -2.78 -1.21
N THR A 36 1.87 -4.04 -1.00
CA THR A 36 1.35 -4.51 0.30
C THR A 36 2.39 -4.31 1.40
N GLN A 37 3.66 -4.61 1.14
CA GLN A 37 4.73 -4.38 2.11
C GLN A 37 4.89 -2.89 2.43
N GLU A 38 4.91 -2.02 1.41
CA GLU A 38 5.00 -0.57 1.61
C GLU A 38 3.82 -0.01 2.41
N VAL A 39 2.62 -0.53 2.20
CA VAL A 39 1.42 -0.16 2.97
C VAL A 39 1.65 -0.46 4.44
N PHE A 40 2.11 -1.66 4.80
CA PHE A 40 2.32 -2.02 6.21
C PHE A 40 3.47 -1.26 6.85
N VAL A 41 4.52 -0.90 6.10
CA VAL A 41 5.56 0.03 6.58
C VAL A 41 4.96 1.39 6.92
N LYS A 42 4.09 1.94 6.05
CA LYS A 42 3.40 3.21 6.30
C LYS A 42 2.44 3.11 7.48
N VAL A 43 1.71 2.00 7.60
CA VAL A 43 0.81 1.73 8.74
C VAL A 43 1.62 1.74 10.03
N TYR A 44 2.75 1.04 10.09
CA TYR A 44 3.62 1.03 11.28
C TYR A 44 4.10 2.44 11.65
N GLN A 45 4.61 3.19 10.68
CA GLN A 45 5.12 4.56 10.89
C GLN A 45 4.04 5.54 11.34
N LYS A 46 2.81 5.39 10.84
CA LYS A 46 1.69 6.30 11.11
C LYS A 46 0.74 5.80 12.18
N TYR A 47 1.00 4.64 12.78
CA TYR A 47 0.10 4.03 13.75
C TYR A 47 -0.17 4.95 14.95
N HIS A 48 0.83 5.72 15.38
CA HIS A 48 0.68 6.71 16.46
C HIS A 48 -0.26 7.87 16.13
N GLN A 49 -0.58 8.09 14.84
CA GLN A 49 -1.47 9.15 14.36
C GLN A 49 -2.87 8.61 14.03
N TYR A 50 -3.07 7.29 14.13
CA TYR A 50 -4.37 6.69 13.86
C TYR A 50 -5.35 7.05 14.99
N ASP A 51 -6.40 7.76 14.62
CA ASP A 51 -7.50 8.10 15.52
C ASP A 51 -8.67 7.13 15.33
N THR A 52 -8.94 6.35 16.38
CA THR A 52 -10.03 5.37 16.43
C THR A 52 -11.43 6.00 16.37
N ALA A 53 -11.57 7.29 16.69
CA ALA A 53 -12.85 7.98 16.61
C ALA A 53 -13.24 8.35 15.17
N SER A 54 -12.24 8.48 14.28
CA SER A 54 -12.42 8.96 12.90
C SER A 54 -12.76 7.83 11.91
N ALA A 55 -12.17 6.64 12.06
CA ALA A 55 -12.40 5.51 11.16
C ALA A 55 -12.02 4.18 11.82
N SER A 56 -12.55 3.07 11.30
CA SER A 56 -12.07 1.74 11.69
C SER A 56 -10.63 1.51 11.17
N LEU A 57 -9.87 0.66 11.86
CA LEU A 57 -8.48 0.35 11.50
C LEU A 57 -8.41 -0.24 10.08
N LYS A 58 -9.34 -1.13 9.76
CA LYS A 58 -9.50 -1.70 8.44
C LYS A 58 -9.71 -0.62 7.37
N THR A 59 -10.63 0.32 7.60
CA THR A 59 -10.90 1.43 6.67
C THR A 59 -9.65 2.27 6.46
N TRP A 60 -8.95 2.62 7.53
CA TRP A 60 -7.74 3.42 7.46
C TRP A 60 -6.60 2.72 6.69
N ILE A 61 -6.36 1.43 6.96
CA ILE A 61 -5.38 0.62 6.22
C ILE A 61 -5.75 0.54 4.73
N CYS A 62 -7.03 0.30 4.41
CA CYS A 62 -7.50 0.26 3.02
C CYS A 62 -7.29 1.61 2.31
N SER A 63 -7.51 2.75 2.97
CA SER A 63 -7.24 4.06 2.38
C SER A 63 -5.75 4.25 2.06
N ILE A 64 -4.85 3.79 2.92
CA ILE A 64 -3.40 3.80 2.64
C ILE A 64 -3.09 2.92 1.44
N ALA A 65 -3.67 1.72 1.36
CA ALA A 65 -3.48 0.79 0.25
C ALA A 65 -3.94 1.36 -1.10
N ILE A 66 -5.13 1.96 -1.14
CA ILE A 66 -5.65 2.60 -2.36
C ILE A 66 -4.72 3.70 -2.83
N ASN A 67 -4.32 4.60 -1.92
CA ASN A 67 -3.40 5.70 -2.26
C ASN A 67 -2.07 5.16 -2.80
N GLN A 68 -1.51 4.13 -2.18
CA GLN A 68 -0.26 3.52 -2.64
C GLN A 68 -0.40 2.89 -4.03
N CYS A 69 -1.50 2.21 -4.31
CA CYS A 69 -1.77 1.64 -5.64
C CYS A 69 -1.87 2.73 -6.71
N LEU A 70 -2.58 3.82 -6.42
CA LEU A 70 -2.74 4.94 -7.34
C LEU A 70 -1.40 5.63 -7.62
N ASP A 71 -0.58 5.85 -6.59
CA ASP A 71 0.76 6.42 -6.72
C ASP A 71 1.67 5.52 -7.57
N PHE A 72 1.65 4.21 -7.33
CA PHE A 72 2.39 3.23 -8.11
C PHE A 72 1.98 3.25 -9.60
N LEU A 73 0.67 3.22 -9.89
CA LEU A 73 0.16 3.26 -11.26
C LEU A 73 0.54 4.57 -11.97
N LYS A 74 0.51 5.70 -11.26
CA LYS A 74 0.94 7.00 -11.78
C LYS A 74 2.42 6.98 -12.14
N ALA A 75 3.28 6.45 -11.28
CA ALA A 75 4.72 6.31 -11.54
C ALA A 75 5.00 5.36 -12.72
N LYS A 76 4.31 4.21 -12.76
CA LYS A 76 4.43 3.23 -13.86
C LYS A 76 4.04 3.82 -15.22
N LYS A 77 2.97 4.61 -15.26
CA LYS A 77 2.54 5.36 -16.46
C LYS A 77 3.59 6.37 -16.90
N GLN A 78 4.17 7.13 -15.97
CA GLN A 78 5.24 8.08 -16.29
C GLN A 78 6.47 7.38 -16.85
N LYS A 79 6.92 6.28 -16.25
CA LYS A 79 8.05 5.47 -16.74
C LYS A 79 7.81 4.98 -18.18
N LYS A 80 6.60 4.54 -18.50
CA LYS A 80 6.22 4.17 -19.88
C LYS A 80 6.37 5.34 -20.87
N ILE A 81 5.94 6.54 -20.48
CA ILE A 81 6.06 7.74 -21.32
C ILE A 81 7.54 8.06 -21.60
N TRP A 82 8.39 8.04 -20.57
CA TRP A 82 9.83 8.31 -20.72
C TRP A 82 10.53 7.30 -21.63
N VAL A 83 10.27 6.00 -21.45
CA VAL A 83 10.86 4.94 -22.30
C VAL A 83 10.36 5.06 -23.75
N SER A 84 9.14 5.55 -23.95
CA SER A 84 8.54 5.69 -25.30
C SER A 84 8.92 6.97 -26.04
N LYS A 85 9.41 8.02 -25.36
CA LYS A 85 9.93 9.20 -26.03
C LYS A 85 11.34 8.88 -26.54
N PRO A 86 11.59 8.80 -27.86
CA PRO A 86 12.96 8.71 -28.34
C PRO A 86 13.69 9.95 -27.84
N PHE A 87 14.87 9.72 -27.27
CA PHE A 87 15.82 10.78 -26.99
C PHE A 87 16.09 11.49 -28.32
N VAL A 88 15.53 12.69 -28.51
CA VAL A 88 15.91 13.56 -29.61
C VAL A 88 17.02 14.44 -29.05
N PRO A 89 18.27 14.27 -29.50
CA PRO A 89 19.41 15.06 -29.04
C PRO A 89 19.26 16.55 -29.36
#